data_AF-A0A1S6H1Z9-F1
#
_entry.id   AF-A0A1S6H1Z9-F1
#
_cell.length_a   1.000
_cell.length_b   1.000
_cell.length_c   1.000
_cell.angle_alpha   90.00
_cell.angle_beta   90.00
_cell.angle_gamma   90.00
#
_symmetry.space_group_name_H-M   'P 1'
#
loop_
_entity.id
_entity.type
_entity.pdbx_description
1 polymer ?
#
loop_
_entity_poly.entity_id
_entity_poly.type
_entity_poly.pdbx_seq_one_letter_code
_entity_poly.pdbx_strand_id
1 'polypeptide(L)'
;MTLKEVIKKIISIFLPSSEIKNNGDYSLSFLSNNKLVEVKNITNNFYQVNIDPSKINEEQEKELIKVYPEIRENNGLLLENKRYGIFKEHREECINTPILKFFKGKLKNEDYEALRISVYIKKKFSENEEIKPYLDDLHIKYGKRGNNINNLYGEGYFDSFIKLYYLSLEEEGRLNEFDKFFDKFVMEQPITYFVNQNKSQEKMNEELLLKIEKNKNYGIKRINIHGIGKLNANKINDFSEIIKIREDVKIQSLMIEETRAYLILEII
;
A
#
# COMPACT_ATOMS: atom_id res chain seq x y z
N MET A 1 4.15 -4.86 31.55
CA MET A 1 3.26 -3.67 31.66
C MET A 1 2.05 -3.93 30.79
N THR A 2 0.83 -3.71 31.26
CA THR A 2 -0.39 -3.95 30.47
C THR A 2 -0.62 -2.82 29.46
N LEU A 3 -1.40 -3.06 28.40
CA LEU A 3 -1.78 -2.01 27.43
C LEU A 3 -2.46 -0.79 28.11
N LYS A 4 -3.23 -1.02 29.17
CA LYS A 4 -3.85 0.06 29.97
C LYS A 4 -2.79 0.94 30.66
N GLU A 5 -1.72 0.33 31.18
CA GLU A 5 -0.61 1.05 31.82
C GLU A 5 0.20 1.85 30.78
N VAL A 6 0.44 1.27 29.60
CA VAL A 6 1.09 1.97 28.46
C VAL A 6 0.27 3.19 28.04
N ILE A 7 -1.04 3.04 27.85
CA ILE A 7 -1.94 4.15 27.47
C ILE A 7 -1.93 5.25 28.52
N LYS A 8 -2.03 4.91 29.81
CA LYS A 8 -1.96 5.90 30.90
C LYS A 8 -0.62 6.63 30.93
N LYS A 9 0.49 5.92 30.69
CA LYS A 9 1.82 6.51 30.61
C LYS A 9 1.93 7.50 29.44
N ILE A 10 1.43 7.13 28.26
CA ILE A 10 1.40 8.05 27.11
C ILE A 10 0.53 9.27 27.42
N ILE A 11 -0.68 9.09 27.96
CA ILE A 11 -1.57 10.21 28.32
C ILE A 11 -0.89 11.15 29.32
N SER A 12 -0.12 10.63 30.28
CA SER A 12 0.58 11.44 31.28
C SER A 12 1.69 12.34 30.72
N ILE A 13 2.15 12.10 29.50
CA ILE A 13 3.08 13.01 28.79
C ILE A 13 2.36 14.32 28.40
N PHE A 14 1.04 14.26 28.18
CA PHE A 14 0.28 15.37 27.63
C PHE A 14 -0.74 15.97 28.60
N LEU A 15 -1.17 15.21 29.63
CA LEU A 15 -2.13 15.65 30.62
C LEU A 15 -1.56 15.54 32.04
N PRO A 16 -1.81 16.52 32.91
CA PRO A 16 -1.44 16.43 34.31
C PRO A 16 -2.22 15.30 35.01
N SER A 17 -1.62 14.71 36.04
CA SER A 17 -2.22 13.57 36.76
C SER A 17 -3.61 13.87 37.34
N SER A 18 -3.92 15.14 37.64
CA SER A 18 -5.24 15.60 38.11
C SER A 18 -6.36 15.42 37.08
N GLU A 19 -6.03 15.35 35.79
CA GLU A 19 -6.99 15.18 34.70
C GLU A 19 -7.21 13.71 34.32
N ILE A 20 -6.36 12.81 34.84
CA ILE A 20 -6.44 11.37 34.61
C ILE A 20 -7.24 10.72 35.75
N LYS A 21 -8.44 10.24 35.44
CA LYS A 21 -9.29 9.50 36.37
C LYS A 21 -8.70 8.10 36.62
N ASN A 22 -8.41 7.80 37.88
CA ASN A 22 -7.80 6.53 38.29
C ASN A 22 -8.57 5.28 37.81
N ASN A 23 -9.91 5.34 37.82
CA ASN A 23 -10.80 4.25 37.39
C ASN A 23 -11.37 4.41 35.97
N GLY A 24 -10.86 5.37 35.20
CA GLY A 24 -11.27 5.57 33.81
C GLY A 24 -10.59 4.57 32.88
N ASP A 25 -11.35 4.04 31.93
CA ASP A 25 -10.81 3.36 30.76
C ASP A 25 -10.55 4.37 29.65
N TYR A 26 -9.38 4.26 29.04
CA TYR A 26 -8.87 5.24 28.09
C TYR A 26 -8.61 4.61 26.73
N SER A 27 -9.00 5.32 25.68
CA SER A 27 -8.51 5.10 24.32
C SER A 27 -7.68 6.30 23.89
N LEU A 28 -6.63 6.04 23.11
CA LEU A 28 -5.74 7.06 22.57
C LEU A 28 -5.90 7.10 21.05
N SER A 29 -5.90 8.29 20.47
CA SER A 29 -5.88 8.49 19.02
C SER A 29 -4.94 9.63 18.67
N PHE A 30 -4.18 9.47 17.57
CA PHE A 30 -3.31 10.51 17.05
C PHE A 30 -3.94 11.08 15.78
N LEU A 31 -4.52 12.28 15.88
CA LEU A 31 -5.32 12.90 14.81
C LEU A 31 -5.07 14.41 14.80
N SER A 32 -4.99 15.03 13.61
CA SER A 32 -4.88 16.49 13.50
C SER A 32 -6.09 17.17 14.13
N ASN A 33 -5.86 18.18 14.97
CA ASN A 33 -6.90 18.82 15.77
C ASN A 33 -6.53 20.28 16.10
N ASN A 34 -7.51 21.09 16.51
CA ASN A 34 -7.24 22.48 16.90
C ASN A 34 -6.45 22.60 18.21
N LYS A 35 -6.52 21.60 19.09
CA LYS A 35 -5.79 21.54 20.36
C LYS A 35 -4.74 20.43 20.33
N LEU A 36 -3.66 20.59 21.10
CA LEU A 36 -2.66 19.54 21.30
C LEU A 36 -3.30 18.27 21.86
N VAL A 37 -4.19 18.41 22.85
CA VAL A 37 -4.95 17.30 23.44
C VAL A 37 -6.43 17.67 23.49
N GLU A 38 -7.28 16.70 23.19
CA GLU A 38 -8.71 16.76 23.44
C GLU A 38 -9.17 15.48 24.15
N VAL A 39 -9.84 15.64 25.29
CA VAL A 39 -10.41 14.52 26.05
C VAL A 39 -11.93 14.53 25.87
N LYS A 40 -12.48 13.46 25.32
CA LYS A 40 -13.93 13.24 25.18
C LYS A 40 -14.39 12.15 26.13
N ASN A 41 -15.40 12.44 26.94
CA ASN A 41 -16.11 11.41 27.68
C ASN A 41 -17.16 10.78 26.76
N ILE A 42 -17.03 9.49 26.47
CA ILE A 42 -17.91 8.78 25.52
C ILE A 42 -19.07 8.11 26.27
N THR A 43 -18.78 7.45 27.39
CA THR A 43 -19.75 6.80 28.27
C THR A 43 -19.26 6.85 29.72
N ASN A 44 -20.11 6.48 30.68
CA ASN A 44 -19.70 6.36 32.09
C ASN A 44 -18.41 5.54 32.21
N ASN A 45 -17.33 6.22 32.63
CA ASN A 45 -15.96 5.72 32.81
C ASN A 45 -15.14 5.41 31.55
N PHE A 46 -15.57 5.78 30.33
CA PHE A 46 -14.76 5.63 29.12
C PHE A 46 -14.41 6.98 28.48
N TYR A 47 -13.11 7.23 28.31
CA TYR A 47 -12.56 8.48 27.79
C TYR A 47 -11.75 8.22 26.52
N GLN A 48 -11.96 9.07 25.52
CA GLN A 48 -11.12 9.14 24.32
C GLN A 48 -10.19 10.34 24.42
N VAL A 49 -8.88 10.11 24.29
CA VAL A 49 -7.85 11.15 24.27
C VAL A 49 -7.31 11.26 22.85
N ASN A 50 -7.55 12.40 22.22
CA ASN A 50 -7.02 12.72 20.89
C ASN A 50 -5.81 13.63 21.03
N ILE A 51 -4.69 13.26 20.41
CA ILE A 51 -3.45 14.04 20.40
C ILE A 51 -3.15 14.48 18.97
N ASP A 52 -2.86 15.76 18.76
CA ASP A 52 -2.41 16.26 17.46
C ASP A 52 -0.89 16.12 17.32
N PRO A 53 -0.39 15.24 16.42
CA PRO A 53 1.04 15.04 16.21
C PRO A 53 1.78 16.31 15.77
N SER A 54 1.10 17.22 15.06
CA SER A 54 1.73 18.44 14.53
C SER A 54 2.04 19.50 15.59
N LYS A 55 1.54 19.30 16.81
CA LYS A 55 1.66 20.24 17.93
C LYS A 55 2.54 19.73 19.07
N ILE A 56 3.09 18.53 18.92
CA ILE A 56 3.99 17.90 19.91
C ILE A 56 5.32 18.66 19.91
N ASN A 57 5.82 18.99 21.10
CA ASN A 57 7.13 19.64 21.26
C ASN A 57 8.26 18.62 21.40
N GLU A 58 9.51 19.06 21.28
CA GLU A 58 10.69 18.17 21.34
C GLU A 58 10.82 17.40 22.66
N GLU A 59 10.35 17.95 23.77
CA GLU A 59 10.40 17.29 25.09
C GLU A 59 9.39 16.13 25.16
N GLN A 60 8.16 16.38 24.73
CA GLN A 60 7.11 15.37 24.62
C GLN A 60 7.47 14.27 23.61
N GLU A 61 8.11 14.63 22.51
CA GLU A 61 8.62 13.68 21.53
C GLU A 61 9.72 12.78 22.13
N LYS A 62 10.67 13.35 22.88
CA LYS A 62 11.69 12.59 23.61
C LYS A 62 11.08 11.63 24.63
N GLU A 63 10.07 12.07 25.37
CA GLU A 63 9.35 11.21 26.32
C GLU A 63 8.56 10.09 25.62
N LEU A 64 7.90 10.39 24.50
CA LEU A 64 7.23 9.37 23.68
C LEU A 64 8.20 8.29 23.18
N ILE A 65 9.39 8.69 22.73
CA ILE A 65 10.45 7.78 22.29
C ILE A 65 10.90 6.85 23.43
N LYS A 66 10.95 7.34 24.68
CA LYS A 66 11.29 6.51 25.85
C LYS A 66 10.23 5.45 26.15
N VAL A 67 8.97 5.71 25.82
CA VAL A 67 7.85 4.75 25.99
C VAL A 67 7.77 3.78 24.79
N TYR A 68 8.43 4.09 23.67
CA TYR A 68 8.43 3.28 22.45
C TYR A 68 8.88 1.81 22.62
N PRO A 69 9.90 1.47 23.42
CA PRO A 69 10.27 0.07 23.67
C PRO A 69 9.16 -0.72 24.38
N GLU A 70 8.48 -0.11 25.34
CA GLU A 70 7.37 -0.72 26.09
C GLU A 70 6.11 -0.85 25.23
N ILE A 71 5.89 0.11 24.32
CA ILE A 71 4.91 0.06 23.24
C ILE A 71 5.23 -1.14 22.34
N ARG A 72 6.49 -1.30 21.90
CA ARG A 72 6.93 -2.40 21.02
C ARG A 72 6.79 -3.79 21.67
N GLU A 73 7.08 -3.92 22.96
CA GLU A 73 6.91 -5.17 23.73
C GLU A 73 5.43 -5.51 23.99
N ASN A 74 4.54 -4.51 24.02
CA ASN A 74 3.09 -4.69 24.22
C ASN A 74 2.26 -4.44 22.94
N ASN A 75 2.79 -4.83 21.77
CA ASN A 75 2.11 -4.72 20.46
C ASN A 75 1.80 -3.28 20.01
N GLY A 76 2.84 -2.46 19.95
CA GLY A 76 2.74 -1.05 19.66
C GLY A 76 2.14 -0.72 18.31
N LEU A 77 0.92 -0.18 18.30
CA LEU A 77 0.64 1.26 18.18
C LEU A 77 -0.87 1.52 18.27
N LEU A 78 -1.23 2.57 18.99
CA LEU A 78 -2.60 3.05 19.25
C LEU A 78 -3.20 3.71 17.99
N LEU A 79 -3.50 2.89 16.99
CA LEU A 79 -4.29 3.24 15.80
C LEU A 79 -5.29 2.10 15.57
N GLU A 80 -6.55 2.36 15.90
CA GLU A 80 -7.75 1.54 15.63
C GLU A 80 -7.64 0.04 16.00
N ASN A 81 -8.26 -0.34 17.12
CA ASN A 81 -8.43 -1.73 17.59
C ASN A 81 -9.05 -2.72 16.56
N LYS A 82 -9.48 -2.27 15.37
CA LYS A 82 -9.90 -3.15 14.27
C LYS A 82 -8.81 -3.42 13.22
N ARG A 83 -7.79 -2.55 13.08
CA ARG A 83 -6.70 -2.71 12.12
C ARG A 83 -5.54 -3.57 12.65
N TYR A 84 -5.37 -3.69 13.96
CA TYR A 84 -4.27 -4.47 14.54
C TYR A 84 -4.42 -6.00 14.44
N GLY A 85 -5.63 -6.54 14.44
CA GLY A 85 -5.86 -7.99 14.24
C GLY A 85 -5.33 -8.46 12.88
N ILE A 86 -5.65 -7.67 11.86
CA ILE A 86 -5.15 -7.80 10.49
C ILE A 86 -3.61 -7.94 10.48
N PHE A 87 -2.86 -7.05 11.17
CA PHE A 87 -1.37 -7.03 11.22
C PHE A 87 -0.67 -8.31 11.66
N LYS A 88 -1.24 -9.08 12.59
CA LYS A 88 -0.62 -10.33 13.04
C LYS A 88 -0.86 -11.47 12.05
N GLU A 89 -2.06 -11.57 11.50
CA GLU A 89 -2.48 -12.65 10.59
C GLU A 89 -1.57 -12.74 9.35
N HIS A 90 -1.23 -11.62 8.70
CA HIS A 90 -0.37 -11.67 7.51
C HIS A 90 1.07 -12.15 7.78
N ARG A 91 1.62 -11.84 8.97
CA ARG A 91 3.04 -12.14 9.26
C ARG A 91 3.27 -13.63 9.41
N GLU A 92 2.35 -14.33 10.05
CA GLU A 92 2.48 -15.74 10.37
C GLU A 92 2.03 -16.61 9.18
N GLU A 93 0.97 -16.23 8.49
CA GLU A 93 0.38 -17.07 7.44
C GLU A 93 1.16 -17.09 6.11
N CYS A 94 1.79 -15.98 5.73
CA CYS A 94 2.38 -15.85 4.39
C CYS A 94 3.92 -15.96 4.36
N ILE A 95 4.58 -16.06 5.53
CA ILE A 95 6.06 -15.99 5.64
C ILE A 95 6.79 -17.04 4.80
N ASN A 96 6.11 -18.13 4.47
CA ASN A 96 6.69 -19.27 3.76
C ASN A 96 6.48 -19.29 2.25
N THR A 97 5.85 -18.26 1.68
CA THR A 97 5.63 -18.20 0.23
C THR A 97 6.96 -18.07 -0.53
N PRO A 98 7.12 -18.76 -1.68
CA PRO A 98 8.37 -18.74 -2.45
C PRO A 98 8.83 -17.32 -2.83
N ILE A 99 7.89 -16.43 -3.12
CA ILE A 99 8.19 -15.05 -3.54
C ILE A 99 8.77 -14.21 -2.40
N LEU A 100 8.23 -14.33 -1.18
CA LEU A 100 8.75 -13.64 -0.01
C LEU A 100 10.10 -14.21 0.40
N LYS A 101 10.27 -15.54 0.35
CA LYS A 101 11.58 -16.16 0.56
C LYS A 101 12.62 -15.63 -0.42
N PHE A 102 12.24 -15.50 -1.70
CA PHE A 102 13.15 -14.99 -2.72
C PHE A 102 13.59 -13.55 -2.43
N PHE A 103 12.65 -12.64 -2.16
CA PHE A 103 12.92 -11.21 -2.01
C PHE A 103 13.38 -10.78 -0.61
N LYS A 104 13.44 -11.70 0.36
CA LYS A 104 13.93 -11.40 1.71
C LYS A 104 15.39 -10.93 1.65
N GLY A 105 15.64 -9.72 2.14
CA GLY A 105 16.97 -9.09 2.11
C GLY A 105 17.39 -8.53 0.74
N LYS A 106 16.54 -8.63 -0.29
CA LYS A 106 16.79 -8.08 -1.65
C LYS A 106 16.01 -6.81 -1.94
N LEU A 107 15.02 -6.52 -1.12
CA LEU A 107 14.23 -5.29 -1.18
C LEU A 107 14.49 -4.45 0.07
N LYS A 108 14.29 -3.14 -0.06
CA LYS A 108 14.16 -2.26 1.10
C LYS A 108 13.06 -2.80 2.01
N ASN A 109 13.23 -2.63 3.32
CA ASN A 109 12.32 -3.21 4.30
C ASN A 109 10.86 -2.81 4.05
N GLU A 110 10.60 -1.55 3.75
CA GLU A 110 9.26 -1.03 3.45
C GLU A 110 8.60 -1.73 2.25
N ASP A 111 9.37 -1.97 1.18
CA ASP A 111 8.89 -2.65 -0.03
C ASP A 111 8.64 -4.13 0.20
N TYR A 112 9.51 -4.77 0.96
CA TYR A 112 9.32 -6.15 1.38
C TYR A 112 8.04 -6.29 2.20
N GLU A 113 7.77 -5.36 3.11
CA GLU A 113 6.56 -5.39 3.92
C GLU A 113 5.29 -5.07 3.12
N ALA A 114 5.37 -4.17 2.13
CA ALA A 114 4.28 -3.95 1.18
C ALA A 114 4.00 -5.20 0.34
N LEU A 115 5.04 -5.89 -0.15
CA LEU A 115 4.92 -7.15 -0.87
C LEU A 115 4.28 -8.23 0.02
N ARG A 116 4.67 -8.34 1.29
CA ARG A 116 4.09 -9.30 2.22
C ARG A 116 2.58 -9.10 2.41
N ILE A 117 2.15 -7.86 2.59
CA ILE A 117 0.71 -7.55 2.67
C ILE A 117 0.02 -7.88 1.35
N SER A 118 0.64 -7.58 0.21
CA SER A 118 0.12 -7.91 -1.13
C SER A 118 -0.08 -9.42 -1.32
N VAL A 119 0.84 -10.24 -0.82
CA VAL A 119 0.74 -11.71 -0.81
C VAL A 119 -0.49 -12.17 -0.03
N TYR A 120 -0.71 -11.58 1.14
CA TYR A 120 -1.87 -11.89 1.98
C TYR A 120 -3.18 -11.43 1.33
N ILE A 121 -3.22 -10.23 0.76
CA ILE A 121 -4.40 -9.71 0.02
C ILE A 121 -4.79 -10.67 -1.10
N LYS A 122 -3.82 -11.14 -1.90
CA LYS A 122 -4.09 -12.08 -3.00
C LYS A 122 -4.66 -13.40 -2.50
N LYS A 123 -4.14 -13.91 -1.38
CA LYS A 123 -4.66 -15.12 -0.71
C LYS A 123 -6.12 -14.90 -0.29
N LYS A 124 -6.40 -13.85 0.49
CA LYS A 124 -7.76 -13.53 0.96
C LYS A 124 -8.74 -13.31 -0.19
N PHE A 125 -8.30 -12.64 -1.25
CA PHE A 125 -9.10 -12.48 -2.46
C PHE A 125 -9.43 -13.83 -3.11
N SER A 126 -8.47 -14.74 -3.22
CA SER A 126 -8.71 -16.10 -3.76
C SER A 126 -9.62 -16.97 -2.88
N GLU A 127 -9.69 -16.65 -1.60
CA GLU A 127 -10.58 -17.28 -0.61
C GLU A 127 -11.98 -16.63 -0.58
N ASN A 128 -12.26 -15.67 -1.48
CA ASN A 128 -13.47 -14.85 -1.51
C ASN A 128 -13.74 -14.07 -0.20
N GLU A 129 -12.68 -13.71 0.53
CA GLU A 129 -12.77 -12.90 1.74
C GLU A 129 -12.71 -11.39 1.45
N GLU A 130 -13.21 -10.58 2.39
CA GLU A 130 -13.20 -9.12 2.30
C GLU A 130 -11.76 -8.59 2.33
N ILE A 131 -11.29 -7.99 1.22
CA ILE A 131 -9.92 -7.49 1.13
C ILE A 131 -9.74 -5.99 1.41
N LYS A 132 -10.85 -5.24 1.50
CA LYS A 132 -10.82 -3.77 1.60
C LYS A 132 -10.03 -3.25 2.81
N PRO A 133 -10.14 -3.84 4.02
CA PRO A 133 -9.35 -3.38 5.17
C PRO A 133 -7.84 -3.42 4.92
N TYR A 134 -7.36 -4.50 4.30
CA TYR A 134 -5.94 -4.69 3.99
C TYR A 134 -5.43 -3.73 2.91
N LEU A 135 -6.27 -3.44 1.91
CA LEU A 135 -5.96 -2.44 0.88
C LEU A 135 -5.86 -1.02 1.47
N ASP A 136 -6.78 -0.67 2.36
CA ASP A 136 -6.78 0.63 3.05
C ASP A 136 -5.52 0.76 3.94
N ASP A 137 -5.12 -0.31 4.63
CA ASP A 137 -3.91 -0.34 5.46
C ASP A 137 -2.63 -0.19 4.64
N LEU A 138 -2.54 -0.92 3.52
CA LEU A 138 -1.44 -0.81 2.58
C LEU A 138 -1.28 0.63 2.07
N HIS A 139 -2.40 1.27 1.72
CA HIS A 139 -2.44 2.64 1.25
C HIS A 139 -2.01 3.63 2.33
N ILE A 140 -2.53 3.50 3.55
CA ILE A 140 -2.19 4.40 4.66
C ILE A 140 -0.69 4.32 4.99
N LYS A 141 -0.11 3.12 4.98
CA LYS A 141 1.26 2.90 5.44
C LYS A 141 2.31 3.17 4.37
N TYR A 142 2.05 2.78 3.12
CA TYR A 142 3.04 2.83 2.03
C TYR A 142 2.59 3.69 0.84
N GLY A 143 1.41 4.32 0.94
CA GLY A 143 0.91 5.25 -0.06
C GLY A 143 0.76 4.64 -1.44
N LYS A 144 1.08 5.46 -2.45
CA LYS A 144 1.05 5.06 -3.87
C LYS A 144 2.02 3.89 -4.15
N ARG A 145 3.16 3.85 -3.48
CA ARG A 145 4.18 2.83 -3.70
C ARG A 145 3.69 1.45 -3.28
N GLY A 146 3.07 1.34 -2.10
CA GLY A 146 2.43 0.11 -1.66
C GLY A 146 1.36 -0.39 -2.63
N ASN A 147 0.45 0.50 -3.04
CA ASN A 147 -0.60 0.16 -4.01
C ASN A 147 -0.02 -0.35 -5.34
N ASN A 148 1.07 0.27 -5.82
CA ASN A 148 1.74 -0.18 -7.03
C ASN A 148 2.37 -1.57 -6.86
N ILE A 149 3.01 -1.84 -5.72
CA ILE A 149 3.56 -3.17 -5.40
C ILE A 149 2.43 -4.22 -5.38
N ASN A 150 1.30 -3.91 -4.75
CA ASN A 150 0.16 -4.82 -4.71
C ASN A 150 -0.40 -5.13 -6.10
N ASN A 151 -0.57 -4.11 -6.93
CA ASN A 151 -1.04 -4.30 -8.30
C ASN A 151 -0.06 -5.14 -9.15
N LEU A 152 1.24 -4.85 -9.04
CA LEU A 152 2.29 -5.61 -9.73
C LEU A 152 2.34 -7.07 -9.27
N TYR A 153 2.21 -7.33 -7.97
CA TYR A 153 2.17 -8.68 -7.42
C TYR A 153 0.87 -9.42 -7.81
N GLY A 154 -0.28 -8.75 -7.73
CA GLY A 154 -1.58 -9.27 -8.11
C GLY A 154 -1.57 -9.87 -9.51
N GLU A 155 -1.03 -9.13 -10.47
CA GLU A 155 -0.92 -9.53 -11.88
C GLU A 155 0.36 -10.34 -12.21
N GLY A 156 1.14 -10.76 -11.20
CA GLY A 156 2.24 -11.71 -11.39
C GLY A 156 3.53 -11.13 -11.98
N TYR A 157 3.72 -9.81 -11.98
CA TYR A 157 4.97 -9.18 -12.46
C TYR A 157 6.16 -9.48 -11.56
N PHE A 158 5.92 -9.78 -10.28
CA PHE A 158 6.98 -10.20 -9.37
C PHE A 158 7.66 -11.49 -9.84
N ASP A 159 6.89 -12.49 -10.26
CA ASP A 159 7.42 -13.76 -10.76
C ASP A 159 7.90 -13.67 -12.21
N SER A 160 7.10 -13.05 -13.09
CA SER A 160 7.34 -13.07 -14.55
C SER A 160 8.35 -12.04 -15.04
N PHE A 161 8.68 -11.01 -14.26
CA PHE A 161 9.57 -9.93 -14.70
C PHE A 161 10.59 -9.52 -13.64
N ILE A 162 10.14 -9.06 -12.48
CA ILE A 162 11.02 -8.44 -11.47
C ILE A 162 12.03 -9.46 -10.95
N LYS A 163 11.59 -10.68 -10.62
CA LYS A 163 12.46 -11.77 -10.17
C LYS A 163 13.47 -12.18 -11.25
N LEU A 164 13.02 -12.32 -12.50
CA LEU A 164 13.90 -12.70 -13.61
C LEU A 164 14.96 -11.62 -13.88
N TYR A 165 14.57 -10.34 -13.81
CA TYR A 165 15.50 -9.23 -13.96
C TYR A 165 16.53 -9.18 -12.82
N TYR A 166 16.10 -9.44 -11.57
CA TYR A 166 17.04 -9.56 -10.45
C TYR A 166 18.09 -10.64 -10.72
N LEU A 167 17.66 -11.83 -11.15
CA LEU A 167 18.55 -12.96 -11.43
C LEU A 167 19.53 -12.63 -12.57
N SER A 168 19.07 -11.98 -13.64
CA SER A 168 19.94 -11.51 -14.72
C SER A 168 20.99 -10.51 -14.22
N LEU A 169 20.63 -9.56 -13.36
CA LEU A 169 21.60 -8.65 -12.76
C LEU A 169 22.59 -9.37 -11.82
N GLU A 170 22.14 -10.40 -11.11
CA GLU A 170 23.00 -11.24 -10.28
C GLU A 170 24.04 -12.00 -11.11
N GLU A 171 23.61 -12.63 -12.20
CA GLU A 171 24.48 -13.33 -13.15
C GLU A 171 25.49 -12.38 -13.82
N GLU A 172 25.08 -11.15 -14.12
CA GLU A 172 25.94 -10.12 -14.72
C GLU A 172 26.83 -9.38 -13.72
N GLY A 173 26.69 -9.63 -12.41
CA GLY A 173 27.44 -8.91 -11.37
C GLY A 173 27.04 -7.44 -11.21
N ARG A 174 25.81 -7.08 -11.57
CA ARG A 174 25.26 -5.71 -11.63
C ARG A 174 24.12 -5.46 -10.63
N LEU A 175 24.10 -6.21 -9.52
CA LEU A 175 23.04 -6.10 -8.50
C LEU A 175 22.88 -4.70 -7.90
N ASN A 176 23.93 -3.88 -7.91
CA ASN A 176 23.88 -2.49 -7.48
C ASN A 176 22.89 -1.63 -8.31
N GLU A 177 22.49 -2.07 -9.50
CA GLU A 177 21.50 -1.39 -10.34
C GLU A 177 20.06 -1.73 -9.97
N PHE A 178 19.84 -2.81 -9.21
CA PHE A 178 18.51 -3.36 -8.96
C PHE A 178 17.61 -2.38 -8.23
N ASP A 179 18.08 -1.71 -7.17
CA ASP A 179 17.27 -0.77 -6.39
C ASP A 179 16.74 0.38 -7.26
N LYS A 180 17.60 0.94 -8.12
CA LYS A 180 17.22 2.02 -9.03
C LYS A 180 16.21 1.54 -10.07
N PHE A 181 16.42 0.36 -10.63
CA PHE A 181 15.45 -0.26 -11.53
C PHE A 181 14.11 -0.49 -10.82
N PHE A 182 14.12 -1.11 -9.64
CA PHE A 182 12.93 -1.48 -8.90
C PHE A 182 12.13 -0.23 -8.51
N ASP A 183 12.80 0.80 -8.01
CA ASP A 183 12.19 2.10 -7.70
C ASP A 183 11.47 2.68 -8.93
N LYS A 184 12.16 2.70 -10.07
CA LYS A 184 11.59 3.20 -11.34
C LYS A 184 10.43 2.33 -11.81
N PHE A 185 10.57 1.01 -11.75
CA PHE A 185 9.57 0.07 -12.23
C PHE A 185 8.29 0.15 -11.41
N VAL A 186 8.40 0.20 -10.07
CA VAL A 186 7.26 0.34 -9.16
C VAL A 186 6.57 1.69 -9.35
N MET A 187 7.32 2.79 -9.52
CA MET A 187 6.73 4.13 -9.54
C MET A 187 6.24 4.58 -10.93
N GLU A 188 6.98 4.26 -11.99
CA GLU A 188 6.66 4.66 -13.36
C GLU A 188 5.86 3.60 -14.14
N GLN A 189 5.87 2.35 -13.68
CA GLN A 189 5.11 1.24 -14.28
C GLN A 189 5.30 1.18 -15.81
N PRO A 190 6.54 1.18 -16.34
CA PRO A 190 6.82 1.50 -17.75
C PRO A 190 6.04 0.63 -18.76
N ILE A 191 5.85 -0.65 -18.44
CA ILE A 191 5.18 -1.63 -19.30
C ILE A 191 3.75 -1.97 -18.85
N THR A 192 3.23 -1.32 -17.80
CA THR A 192 1.95 -1.67 -17.19
C THR A 192 1.08 -0.45 -16.92
N TYR A 193 -0.24 -0.60 -16.96
CA TYR A 193 -1.16 0.41 -16.46
C TYR A 193 -2.33 -0.26 -15.75
N PHE A 194 -2.65 0.22 -14.55
CA PHE A 194 -3.76 -0.30 -13.74
C PHE A 194 -4.89 0.73 -13.73
N VAL A 195 -6.04 0.33 -14.27
CA VAL A 195 -7.20 1.22 -14.40
C VAL A 195 -7.80 1.50 -13.02
N ASN A 196 -8.06 2.78 -12.74
CA ASN A 196 -8.67 3.22 -11.51
C ASN A 196 -10.15 3.58 -11.73
N GLN A 197 -11.03 3.01 -10.91
CA GLN A 197 -12.47 3.23 -11.02
C GLN A 197 -12.88 4.70 -10.80
N ASN A 198 -12.16 5.43 -9.96
CA ASN A 198 -12.45 6.82 -9.62
C ASN A 198 -11.92 7.82 -10.66
N LYS A 199 -11.14 7.37 -11.65
CA LYS A 199 -10.59 8.23 -12.71
C LYS A 199 -11.57 8.33 -13.88
N SER A 200 -11.82 9.51 -14.43
CA SER A 200 -12.67 9.65 -15.63
C SER A 200 -12.06 8.94 -16.85
N GLN A 201 -12.90 8.60 -17.83
CA GLN A 201 -12.47 8.02 -19.11
C GLN A 201 -11.46 8.94 -19.82
N GLU A 202 -11.77 10.23 -19.94
CA GLU A 202 -10.94 11.23 -20.61
C GLU A 202 -9.53 11.29 -19.99
N LYS A 203 -9.44 11.40 -18.67
CA LYS A 203 -8.15 11.45 -17.97
C LYS A 203 -7.37 10.14 -18.09
N MET A 204 -8.05 8.99 -18.10
CA MET A 204 -7.40 7.71 -18.38
C MET A 204 -6.82 7.67 -19.80
N ASN A 205 -7.60 8.12 -20.80
CA ASN A 205 -7.16 8.16 -22.19
C ASN A 205 -5.93 9.06 -22.32
N GLU A 206 -5.97 10.28 -21.77
CA GLU A 206 -4.83 11.21 -21.76
C GLU A 206 -3.56 10.56 -21.19
N GLU A 207 -3.65 9.94 -20.00
CA GLU A 207 -2.49 9.30 -19.37
C GLU A 207 -1.94 8.12 -20.19
N LEU A 208 -2.81 7.30 -20.77
CA LEU A 208 -2.40 6.15 -21.59
C LEU A 208 -1.78 6.58 -22.92
N LEU A 209 -2.33 7.60 -23.58
CA LEU A 209 -1.78 8.17 -24.80
C LEU A 209 -0.41 8.80 -24.54
N LEU A 210 -0.27 9.57 -23.45
CA LEU A 210 1.03 10.09 -23.00
C LEU A 210 2.03 8.97 -22.71
N LYS A 211 1.56 7.86 -22.12
CA LYS A 211 2.40 6.68 -21.86
C LYS A 211 2.87 6.03 -23.15
N ILE A 212 2.01 5.91 -24.16
CA ILE A 212 2.37 5.41 -25.50
C ILE A 212 3.48 6.29 -26.11
N GLU A 213 3.29 7.60 -26.14
CA GLU A 213 4.29 8.53 -26.71
C GLU A 213 5.62 8.49 -25.94
N LYS A 214 5.55 8.46 -24.60
CA LYS A 214 6.75 8.28 -23.76
C LYS A 214 7.46 6.97 -24.12
N ASN A 215 6.72 5.86 -24.22
CA ASN A 215 7.29 4.55 -24.47
C ASN A 215 7.95 4.43 -25.84
N LYS A 216 7.40 5.07 -26.89
CA LYS A 216 8.07 5.19 -28.20
C LYS A 216 9.47 5.80 -28.07
N ASN A 217 9.57 6.92 -27.36
CA ASN A 217 10.85 7.64 -27.17
C ASN A 217 11.89 6.81 -26.40
N TYR A 218 11.45 5.89 -25.54
CA TYR A 218 12.33 5.00 -24.76
C TYR A 218 12.49 3.61 -25.39
N GLY A 219 11.94 3.36 -26.58
CA GLY A 219 12.01 2.05 -27.25
C GLY A 219 11.24 0.93 -26.54
N ILE A 220 10.30 1.27 -25.66
CA ILE A 220 9.45 0.30 -24.96
C ILE A 220 8.29 -0.08 -25.85
N LYS A 221 8.29 -1.32 -26.35
CA LYS A 221 7.32 -1.75 -27.37
C LYS A 221 6.00 -2.28 -26.82
N ARG A 222 5.84 -2.42 -25.51
CA ARG A 222 4.67 -3.12 -24.94
C ARG A 222 4.07 -2.38 -23.75
N ILE A 223 2.74 -2.30 -23.72
CA ILE A 223 1.97 -1.82 -22.57
C ILE A 223 0.87 -2.84 -22.27
N ASN A 224 0.85 -3.31 -21.02
CA ASN A 224 -0.18 -4.20 -20.48
C ASN A 224 -1.13 -3.41 -19.59
N ILE A 225 -2.40 -3.31 -20.01
CA ILE A 225 -3.44 -2.55 -19.32
C ILE A 225 -4.35 -3.54 -18.59
N HIS A 226 -4.51 -3.30 -17.28
CA HIS A 226 -5.23 -4.17 -16.35
C HIS A 226 -6.41 -3.43 -15.73
N GLY A 227 -7.59 -4.05 -15.74
CA GLY A 227 -8.79 -3.52 -15.12
C GLY A 227 -9.51 -4.59 -14.31
N ILE A 228 -9.86 -4.27 -13.07
CA ILE A 228 -10.68 -5.11 -12.19
C ILE A 228 -11.98 -4.36 -11.87
N GLY A 229 -13.11 -5.03 -12.00
CA GLY A 229 -14.45 -4.48 -11.85
C GLY A 229 -15.06 -3.98 -13.16
N LYS A 230 -16.39 -4.04 -13.24
CA LYS A 230 -17.18 -3.71 -14.44
C LYS A 230 -16.89 -2.32 -15.02
N LEU A 231 -16.76 -1.32 -14.16
CA LEU A 231 -16.43 0.04 -14.60
C LEU A 231 -15.06 0.11 -15.28
N ASN A 232 -14.06 -0.59 -14.75
CA ASN A 232 -12.73 -0.59 -15.33
C ASN A 232 -12.67 -1.40 -16.62
N ALA A 233 -13.43 -2.50 -16.71
CA ALA A 233 -13.57 -3.28 -17.92
C ALA A 233 -14.17 -2.45 -19.07
N ASN A 234 -15.25 -1.70 -18.79
CA ASN A 234 -15.85 -0.78 -19.77
C ASN A 234 -14.84 0.28 -20.24
N LYS A 235 -14.08 0.88 -19.32
CA LYS A 235 -13.08 1.89 -19.71
C LYS A 235 -12.00 1.35 -20.64
N ILE A 236 -11.59 0.10 -20.43
CA ILE A 236 -10.63 -0.59 -21.31
C ILE A 236 -11.27 -0.86 -22.68
N ASN A 237 -12.53 -1.28 -22.71
CA ASN A 237 -13.27 -1.46 -23.95
C ASN A 237 -13.31 -0.17 -24.78
N ASP A 238 -13.73 0.93 -24.15
CA ASP A 238 -13.85 2.23 -24.80
C ASP A 238 -12.48 2.74 -25.29
N PHE A 239 -11.43 2.56 -24.48
CA PHE A 239 -10.07 2.90 -24.90
C PHE A 239 -9.59 2.02 -26.07
N SER A 240 -9.99 0.76 -26.14
CA SER A 240 -9.61 -0.13 -27.24
C SER A 240 -10.14 0.34 -28.59
N GLU A 241 -11.34 0.95 -28.63
CA GLU A 241 -11.89 1.54 -29.86
C GLU A 241 -11.04 2.73 -30.35
N ILE A 242 -10.49 3.52 -29.44
CA ILE A 242 -9.55 4.62 -29.77
C ILE A 242 -8.26 4.06 -30.35
N ILE A 243 -7.76 2.93 -29.82
CA ILE A 243 -6.52 2.32 -30.31
C ILE A 243 -6.71 1.67 -31.69
N LYS A 244 -7.87 1.07 -32.00
CA LYS A 244 -8.12 0.40 -33.29
C LYS A 244 -7.93 1.29 -34.51
N ILE A 245 -8.14 2.61 -34.36
CA ILE A 245 -7.99 3.59 -35.45
C ILE A 245 -6.57 4.16 -35.56
N ARG A 246 -5.66 3.79 -34.66
CA ARG A 246 -4.27 4.24 -34.68
C ARG A 246 -3.41 3.29 -35.52
N GLU A 247 -2.45 3.86 -36.25
CA GLU A 247 -1.51 3.09 -37.08
C GLU A 247 -0.20 2.73 -36.37
N ASP A 248 0.11 3.44 -35.28
CA ASP A 248 1.38 3.36 -34.55
C ASP A 248 1.33 2.44 -33.31
N VAL A 249 0.17 1.84 -33.05
CA VAL A 249 -0.07 0.90 -31.96
C VAL A 249 -0.99 -0.20 -32.44
N LYS A 250 -0.67 -1.45 -32.10
CA LYS A 250 -1.48 -2.64 -32.36
C LYS A 250 -2.03 -3.22 -31.07
N ILE A 251 -3.27 -3.67 -31.11
CA ILE A 251 -3.82 -4.52 -30.05
C ILE A 251 -3.32 -5.95 -30.29
N GLN A 252 -2.43 -6.44 -29.42
CA GLN A 252 -1.99 -7.83 -29.47
C GLN A 252 -3.01 -8.77 -28.83
N SER A 253 -3.69 -8.30 -27.79
CA SER A 253 -4.68 -9.10 -27.06
C SER A 253 -5.68 -8.18 -26.40
N LEU A 254 -6.96 -8.56 -26.42
CA LEU A 254 -8.03 -7.92 -25.68
C LEU A 254 -8.91 -9.01 -25.08
N MET A 255 -9.07 -8.98 -23.77
CA MET A 255 -9.97 -9.83 -23.02
C MET A 255 -10.87 -8.93 -22.18
N ILE A 256 -12.18 -9.10 -22.30
CA ILE A 256 -13.18 -8.37 -21.53
C ILE A 256 -14.16 -9.37 -20.95
N GLU A 257 -14.18 -9.43 -19.64
CA GLU A 257 -15.14 -10.17 -18.83
C GLU A 257 -15.94 -9.17 -17.99
N GLU A 258 -17.03 -9.62 -17.36
CA GLU A 258 -17.92 -8.74 -16.60
C GLU A 258 -17.20 -7.96 -15.49
N THR A 259 -16.18 -8.57 -14.87
CA THR A 259 -15.47 -8.00 -13.72
C THR A 259 -13.96 -7.94 -13.92
N ARG A 260 -13.45 -8.25 -15.12
CA ARG A 260 -12.02 -8.18 -15.42
C ARG A 260 -11.80 -7.83 -16.88
N ALA A 261 -10.80 -7.00 -17.15
CA ALA A 261 -10.35 -6.79 -18.51
C ALA A 261 -8.83 -6.68 -18.58
N TYR A 262 -8.30 -7.13 -19.69
CA TYR A 262 -6.88 -7.12 -20.00
C TYR A 262 -6.67 -6.72 -21.46
N LEU A 263 -5.81 -5.73 -21.68
CA LEU A 263 -5.47 -5.23 -23.01
C LEU A 263 -3.94 -5.16 -23.14
N ILE A 264 -3.39 -5.87 -24.14
CA ILE A 264 -1.98 -5.77 -24.51
C ILE A 264 -1.87 -4.92 -25.76
N LEU A 265 -1.07 -3.87 -25.65
CA LEU A 265 -0.68 -3.02 -26.76
C LEU A 265 0.76 -3.30 -27.15
N GLU A 266 1.00 -3.36 -28.46
CA GLU A 266 2.31 -3.29 -29.08
C GLU A 266 2.48 -1.94 -29.77
N ILE A 267 3.55 -1.24 -29.43
CA ILE A 267 3.94 0.03 -30.02
C ILE A 267 4.91 -0.28 -31.16
N ILE A 268 4.61 0.26 -32.35
CA ILE A 268 5.35 0.01 -33.61
C ILE A 268 6.52 0.98 -33.75
#